data_AF-A0A524NSG6-F1
#
_entry.id   AF-A0A524NSG6-F1
#
_cell.length_a   1.000
_cell.length_b   1.000
_cell.length_c   1.000
_cell.angle_alpha   90.00
_cell.angle_beta   90.00
_cell.angle_gamma   90.00
#
_symmetry.space_group_name_H-M   'P 1'
#
loop_
_entity.id
_entity.type
_entity.pdbx_description
1 polymer ?
#
loop_
_entity_poly.entity_id
_entity_poly.type
_entity_poly.pdbx_seq_one_letter_code
_entity_poly.pdbx_strand_id
1 'polypeptide(L)'
;MLETQRNQNIELFTLAEVTDVQGYIGNFEVEILQHARYTNQDCNGCGSCFDVCPAYGPSAFDQGMGPRKAIYLSFAQAVPMRAQIDMDVCIKCGNCETVCELTAVNFDQQDTKFSVKVGGIIMATGWDEYEPEYGYLGYGKFENVITQLNLERMLAPNGPVVGHLHRPSDGKPPESVLFVQCVGSRDINRNVYCSSGVCCMVSIKNAKLVKGHDPSTEVVVAYIDIRAAGKGYEE
;
A
#
# COMPACT_ATOMS: atom_id res chain seq x y z
N MET A 1 -11.96 -5.85 -7.89
CA MET A 1 -12.23 -5.80 -6.43
C MET A 1 -13.72 -6.00 -6.15
N LEU A 2 -14.61 -5.08 -6.57
CA LEU A 2 -16.06 -5.23 -6.31
C LEU A 2 -16.67 -6.50 -6.92
N GLU A 3 -16.31 -6.84 -8.16
CA GLU A 3 -16.77 -8.09 -8.80
C GLU A 3 -16.37 -9.33 -8.00
N THR A 4 -15.14 -9.35 -7.47
CA THR A 4 -14.64 -10.44 -6.62
C THR A 4 -15.46 -10.55 -5.33
N GLN A 5 -15.73 -9.43 -4.64
CA GLN A 5 -16.51 -9.44 -3.40
C GLN A 5 -17.97 -9.91 -3.63
N ARG A 6 -18.54 -9.64 -4.81
CA ARG A 6 -19.94 -9.98 -5.13
C ARG A 6 -20.11 -11.36 -5.76
N ASN A 7 -19.03 -12.06 -6.07
CA ASN A 7 -19.08 -13.33 -6.76
C ASN A 7 -19.48 -14.46 -5.78
N GLN A 8 -20.56 -15.17 -6.09
CA GLN A 8 -21.09 -16.25 -5.26
C GLN A 8 -20.16 -17.48 -5.17
N ASN A 9 -19.21 -17.62 -6.09
CA ASN A 9 -18.23 -18.71 -6.12
C ASN A 9 -16.89 -18.33 -5.48
N ILE A 10 -16.77 -17.12 -4.92
CA ILE A 10 -15.54 -16.64 -4.28
C ILE A 10 -15.87 -16.22 -2.86
N GLU A 11 -15.22 -16.87 -1.90
CA GLU A 11 -15.21 -16.42 -0.51
C GLU A 11 -13.97 -15.56 -0.27
N LEU A 12 -14.18 -14.31 0.15
CA LEU A 12 -13.11 -13.34 0.33
C LEU A 12 -12.82 -13.13 1.82
N PHE A 13 -11.70 -13.67 2.28
CA PHE A 13 -11.16 -13.40 3.61
C PHE A 13 -10.15 -12.24 3.52
N THR A 14 -10.40 -11.17 4.26
CA THR A 14 -9.50 -9.99 4.35
C THR A 14 -9.04 -9.82 5.77
N LEU A 15 -7.84 -9.26 5.99
CA LEU A 15 -7.14 -9.37 7.28
C LEU A 15 -7.02 -10.83 7.72
N ALA A 16 -6.62 -11.69 6.79
CA ALA A 16 -6.45 -13.10 7.07
C ALA A 16 -5.15 -13.59 6.43
N GLU A 17 -4.50 -14.54 7.07
CA GLU A 17 -3.26 -15.16 6.60
C GLU A 17 -3.36 -16.68 6.67
N VAL A 18 -2.71 -17.35 5.73
CA VAL A 18 -2.57 -18.81 5.76
C VAL A 18 -1.45 -19.16 6.73
N THR A 19 -1.76 -19.93 7.77
CA THR A 19 -0.80 -20.30 8.81
C THR A 19 -0.25 -21.71 8.67
N ASP A 20 -1.01 -22.62 8.06
CA ASP A 20 -0.57 -24.00 7.83
C ASP A 20 -1.22 -24.58 6.56
N VAL A 21 -0.48 -25.45 5.87
CA VAL A 21 -0.98 -26.18 4.68
C VAL A 21 -0.53 -27.63 4.78
N GLN A 22 -1.50 -28.53 4.87
CA GLN A 22 -1.28 -29.97 4.92
C GLN A 22 -1.98 -30.69 3.77
N GLY A 23 -1.52 -31.90 3.47
CA GLY A 23 -2.13 -32.76 2.45
C GLY A 23 -1.36 -32.76 1.13
N TYR A 24 -2.08 -32.95 0.02
CA TYR A 24 -1.52 -33.14 -1.31
C TYR A 24 -2.48 -32.63 -2.39
N ILE A 25 -2.02 -32.62 -3.65
CA ILE A 25 -2.81 -32.13 -4.79
C ILE A 25 -4.20 -32.79 -4.85
N GLY A 26 -5.24 -31.96 -4.94
CA GLY A 26 -6.64 -32.40 -4.90
C GLY A 26 -7.24 -32.58 -3.50
N ASN A 27 -6.42 -32.56 -2.43
CA ASN A 27 -6.88 -32.78 -1.05
C ASN A 27 -5.96 -32.05 -0.04
N PHE A 28 -5.98 -30.71 -0.10
CA PHE A 28 -5.34 -29.86 0.90
C PHE A 28 -6.30 -29.50 2.02
N GLU A 29 -5.76 -29.42 3.23
CA GLU A 29 -6.38 -28.77 4.38
C GLU A 29 -5.52 -27.56 4.74
N VAL A 30 -6.13 -26.38 4.67
CA VAL A 30 -5.44 -25.09 4.84
C VAL A 30 -5.98 -24.41 6.08
N GLU A 31 -5.12 -24.15 7.06
CA GLU A 31 -5.45 -23.33 8.23
C GLU A 31 -5.29 -21.85 7.87
N ILE A 32 -6.31 -21.07 8.21
CA ILE A 32 -6.37 -19.63 8.02
C ILE A 32 -6.55 -18.97 9.38
N LEU A 33 -5.69 -18.00 9.70
CA LEU A 33 -5.86 -17.06 10.79
C LEU A 33 -6.57 -15.81 10.27
N GLN A 34 -7.75 -15.53 10.80
CA GLN A 34 -8.51 -14.31 10.55
C GLN A 34 -8.27 -13.35 11.71
N HIS A 35 -7.57 -12.26 11.43
CA HIS A 35 -7.29 -11.24 12.43
C HIS A 35 -8.55 -10.46 12.80
N ALA A 36 -8.61 -10.02 14.06
CA ALA A 36 -9.61 -9.11 14.56
C ALA A 36 -9.53 -7.78 13.82
N ARG A 37 -10.63 -7.41 13.17
CA ARG A 37 -10.78 -6.08 12.56
C ARG A 37 -11.15 -5.00 13.59
N TYR A 38 -11.69 -5.45 14.72
CA TYR A 38 -12.37 -4.65 15.74
C TYR A 38 -13.58 -3.87 15.23
N THR A 39 -14.09 -4.28 14.07
CA THR A 39 -15.41 -3.90 13.55
C THR A 39 -16.11 -5.12 12.98
N ASN A 40 -17.41 -5.22 13.20
CA ASN A 40 -18.23 -6.34 12.72
C ASN A 40 -18.71 -6.12 11.26
N GLN A 41 -19.49 -7.06 10.74
CA GLN A 41 -19.96 -7.05 9.35
C GLN A 41 -20.95 -5.92 9.03
N ASP A 42 -21.58 -5.32 10.04
CA ASP A 42 -22.54 -4.22 9.87
C ASP A 42 -21.84 -2.89 9.53
N CYS A 43 -20.52 -2.80 9.72
CA CYS A 43 -19.77 -1.61 9.35
C CYS A 43 -19.95 -1.28 7.86
N ASN A 44 -20.42 -0.08 7.57
CA ASN A 44 -20.62 0.43 6.22
C ASN A 44 -19.52 1.40 5.75
N GLY A 45 -18.49 1.63 6.58
CA GLY A 45 -17.37 2.50 6.24
C GLY A 45 -17.72 3.99 6.11
N CYS A 46 -18.77 4.49 6.77
CA CYS A 46 -19.21 5.88 6.64
C CYS A 46 -18.18 6.94 7.09
N GLY A 47 -17.29 6.60 8.02
CA GLY A 47 -16.17 7.43 8.44
C GLY A 47 -16.38 8.31 9.67
N SER A 48 -17.58 8.38 10.26
CA SER A 48 -17.84 9.21 11.46
C SER A 48 -16.91 8.91 12.64
N CYS A 49 -16.44 7.65 12.74
CA CYS A 49 -15.49 7.23 13.77
C CYS A 49 -14.06 7.78 13.57
N PHE A 50 -13.68 8.13 12.34
CA PHE A 50 -12.35 8.65 12.02
C PHE A 50 -12.17 10.08 12.54
N ASP A 51 -13.24 10.88 12.44
CA ASP A 51 -13.26 12.29 12.84
C ASP A 51 -13.00 12.46 14.33
N VAL A 52 -13.57 11.59 15.16
CA VAL A 52 -13.47 11.65 16.63
C VAL A 52 -12.28 10.92 17.23
N CYS A 53 -11.51 10.18 16.42
CA CYS A 53 -10.37 9.40 16.90
C CYS A 53 -9.17 10.33 17.21
N PRO A 54 -8.66 10.38 18.45
CA PRO A 54 -7.54 11.26 18.81
C PRO A 54 -6.17 10.62 18.56
N ALA A 55 -6.12 9.32 18.27
CA ALA A 55 -4.88 8.56 18.12
C ALA A 55 -4.45 8.48 16.65
N TYR A 56 -3.15 8.67 16.41
CA TYR A 56 -2.56 8.69 15.08
C TYR A 56 -1.29 7.83 15.01
N GLY A 57 -1.12 7.15 13.89
CA GLY A 57 0.10 6.41 13.54
C GLY A 57 0.46 6.64 12.07
N PRO A 58 1.56 6.05 11.58
CA PRO A 58 1.94 6.16 10.19
C PRO A 58 0.94 5.44 9.27
N SER A 59 0.70 6.01 8.08
CA SER A 59 -0.08 5.34 7.03
C SER A 59 0.79 4.37 6.25
N ALA A 60 0.62 3.06 6.45
CA ALA A 60 1.34 2.05 5.66
C ALA A 60 1.02 2.15 4.16
N PHE A 61 -0.24 2.42 3.82
CA PHE A 61 -0.67 2.62 2.42
C PHE A 61 0.03 3.80 1.76
N ASP A 62 0.27 4.88 2.51
CA ASP A 62 0.98 6.06 2.04
C ASP A 62 2.49 6.01 2.30
N GLN A 63 3.06 4.81 2.50
CA GLN A 63 4.51 4.63 2.69
C GLN A 63 5.06 5.41 3.89
N GLY A 64 4.30 5.44 4.99
CA GLY A 64 4.63 6.18 6.20
C GLY A 64 4.45 7.70 6.08
N MET A 65 4.04 8.21 4.92
CA MET A 65 3.82 9.64 4.72
C MET A 65 2.49 10.07 5.34
N GLY A 66 2.58 11.05 6.22
CA GLY A 66 1.42 11.65 6.87
C GLY A 66 0.78 10.75 7.96
N PRO A 67 -0.02 11.37 8.83
CA PRO A 67 -0.66 10.66 9.92
C PRO A 67 -1.96 9.98 9.46
N ARG A 68 -2.23 8.81 10.02
CA ARG A 68 -3.46 8.05 9.86
C ARG A 68 -4.07 7.79 11.24
N LYS A 69 -5.39 7.88 11.34
CA LYS A 69 -6.14 7.58 12.57
C LYS A 69 -6.01 6.11 12.95
N ALA A 70 -6.08 5.79 14.25
CA ALA A 70 -6.07 4.41 14.73
C ALA A 70 -7.23 3.57 14.15
N ILE A 71 -8.43 4.15 14.02
CA ILE A 71 -9.55 3.57 13.28
C ILE A 71 -9.63 4.18 11.86
N TYR A 72 -9.64 3.35 10.83
CA TYR A 72 -9.41 3.79 9.44
C TYR A 72 -9.95 2.80 8.39
N LEU A 73 -10.04 3.24 7.13
CA LEU A 73 -10.11 2.37 5.95
C LEU A 73 -8.70 2.22 5.35
N SER A 74 -8.36 1.04 4.81
CA SER A 74 -7.06 0.84 4.16
C SER A 74 -6.76 1.87 3.08
N PHE A 75 -7.79 2.27 2.31
CA PHE A 75 -7.79 3.40 1.37
C PHE A 75 -9.25 3.73 1.00
N ALA A 76 -9.48 4.86 0.31
CA ALA A 76 -10.81 5.39 0.03
C ALA A 76 -11.74 4.44 -0.78
N GLN A 77 -11.16 3.54 -1.58
CA GLN A 77 -11.90 2.57 -2.40
C GLN A 77 -11.67 1.12 -1.93
N ALA A 78 -11.31 0.93 -0.65
CA ALA A 78 -11.06 -0.38 -0.07
C ALA A 78 -12.27 -1.32 -0.19
N VAL A 79 -11.99 -2.60 -0.40
CA VAL A 79 -12.98 -3.68 -0.58
C VAL A 79 -12.59 -4.83 0.36
N PRO A 80 -13.43 -5.19 1.34
CA PRO A 80 -14.71 -4.55 1.70
C PRO A 80 -14.50 -3.14 2.27
N MET A 81 -15.49 -2.27 2.10
CA MET A 81 -15.48 -0.91 2.64
C MET A 81 -15.83 -0.92 4.14
N ARG A 82 -14.93 -1.51 4.94
CA ARG A 82 -15.10 -1.69 6.39
C ARG A 82 -13.92 -1.10 7.14
N ALA A 83 -14.22 -0.28 8.15
CA ALA A 83 -13.20 0.30 9.02
C ALA A 83 -12.47 -0.82 9.79
N GLN A 84 -11.22 -0.57 10.15
CA GLN A 84 -10.43 -1.44 11.03
C GLN A 84 -9.72 -0.60 12.07
N ILE A 85 -9.41 -1.20 13.23
CA ILE A 85 -8.68 -0.53 14.30
C ILE A 85 -7.28 -1.11 14.39
N ASP A 86 -6.29 -0.25 14.27
CA ASP A 86 -4.90 -0.54 14.59
C ASP A 86 -4.72 -0.45 16.11
N MET A 87 -4.55 -1.61 16.75
CA MET A 87 -4.45 -1.70 18.20
C MET A 87 -3.08 -1.33 18.76
N ASP A 88 -2.04 -1.25 17.93
CA ASP A 88 -0.73 -0.76 18.35
C ASP A 88 -0.75 0.76 18.57
N VAL A 89 -1.69 1.45 17.90
CA VAL A 89 -1.89 2.90 18.00
C VAL A 89 -3.11 3.25 18.88
N CYS A 90 -4.11 2.38 18.93
CA CYS A 90 -5.36 2.64 19.64
C CYS A 90 -5.16 2.80 21.16
N ILE A 91 -5.67 3.90 21.71
CA ILE A 91 -5.66 4.17 23.16
C ILE A 91 -6.94 3.73 23.89
N LYS A 92 -7.84 3.00 23.20
CA LYS A 92 -9.12 2.51 23.73
C LYS A 92 -9.99 3.58 24.43
N CYS A 93 -10.06 4.79 23.88
CA CYS A 93 -10.86 5.87 24.47
C CYS A 93 -12.39 5.74 24.30
N GLY A 94 -12.86 4.85 23.43
CA GLY A 94 -14.30 4.60 23.20
C GLY A 94 -15.04 5.61 22.31
N ASN A 95 -14.43 6.74 21.93
CA ASN A 95 -15.10 7.77 21.11
C ASN A 95 -15.70 7.21 19.80
N CYS A 96 -14.95 6.36 19.10
CA CYS A 96 -15.39 5.76 17.84
C CYS A 96 -16.59 4.83 17.98
N GLU A 97 -16.72 4.17 19.13
CA GLU A 97 -17.87 3.32 19.47
C GLU A 97 -19.10 4.19 19.76
N THR A 98 -18.94 5.26 20.53
CA THR A 98 -20.04 6.17 20.89
C THR A 98 -20.72 6.81 19.68
N VAL A 99 -19.97 7.13 18.62
CA VAL A 99 -20.52 7.74 17.40
C VAL A 99 -20.95 6.72 16.34
N CYS A 100 -20.77 5.42 16.57
CA CYS A 100 -21.11 4.40 15.60
C CYS A 100 -22.59 4.01 15.71
N GLU A 101 -23.44 4.57 14.84
CA GLU A 101 -24.88 4.28 14.82
C GLU A 101 -25.22 2.80 14.58
N LEU A 102 -24.35 2.08 13.87
CA LEU A 102 -24.52 0.65 13.57
C LEU A 102 -23.97 -0.27 14.66
N THR A 103 -23.44 0.28 15.76
CA THR A 103 -22.81 -0.49 16.85
C THR A 103 -21.77 -1.49 16.34
N ALA A 104 -21.06 -1.12 15.28
CA ALA A 104 -20.17 -2.02 14.57
C ALA A 104 -18.79 -2.17 15.22
N VAL A 105 -18.36 -1.19 16.02
CA VAL A 105 -17.08 -1.23 16.74
C VAL A 105 -17.14 -2.29 17.84
N ASN A 106 -16.14 -3.17 17.89
CA ASN A 106 -16.05 -4.22 18.89
C ASN A 106 -14.59 -4.42 19.31
N PHE A 107 -14.19 -3.85 20.44
CA PHE A 107 -12.83 -3.96 20.98
C PHE A 107 -12.48 -5.35 21.53
N ASP A 108 -13.50 -6.17 21.82
CA ASP A 108 -13.33 -7.51 22.36
C ASP A 108 -13.19 -8.58 21.26
N GLN A 109 -13.32 -8.19 19.99
CA GLN A 109 -13.09 -9.09 18.86
C GLN A 109 -11.70 -9.73 18.98
N GLN A 110 -11.65 -11.06 18.87
CA GLN A 110 -10.40 -11.84 18.89
C GLN A 110 -10.12 -12.39 17.51
N ASP A 111 -8.85 -12.70 17.27
CA ASP A 111 -8.42 -13.47 16.12
C ASP A 111 -9.08 -14.86 16.14
N THR A 112 -9.46 -15.36 14.97
CA THR A 112 -10.08 -16.68 14.83
C THR A 112 -9.29 -17.55 13.86
N LYS A 113 -9.19 -18.84 14.17
CA LYS A 113 -8.60 -19.83 13.28
C LYS A 113 -9.67 -20.76 12.75
N PHE A 114 -9.58 -21.10 11.47
CA PHE A 114 -10.44 -22.10 10.84
C PHE A 114 -9.71 -22.77 9.68
N SER A 115 -10.19 -23.96 9.31
CA SER A 115 -9.62 -24.72 8.20
C SER A 115 -10.57 -24.80 7.02
N VAL A 116 -10.02 -24.73 5.82
CA VAL A 116 -10.74 -24.95 4.56
C VAL A 116 -10.12 -26.11 3.79
N LYS A 117 -10.96 -26.87 3.09
CA LYS A 117 -10.52 -27.95 2.21
C LYS A 117 -10.51 -27.48 0.77
N VAL A 118 -9.37 -27.61 0.10
CA VAL A 118 -9.19 -27.13 -1.28
C VAL A 118 -8.44 -28.15 -2.13
N GLY A 119 -8.74 -28.17 -3.44
CA GLY A 119 -8.05 -29.05 -4.39
C GLY A 119 -6.75 -28.47 -4.94
N GLY A 120 -6.61 -27.15 -4.95
CA GLY A 120 -5.45 -26.46 -5.50
C GLY A 120 -5.24 -25.10 -4.84
N ILE A 121 -3.99 -24.61 -4.90
CA ILE A 121 -3.56 -23.36 -4.28
C ILE A 121 -2.85 -22.52 -5.35
N ILE A 122 -3.20 -21.25 -5.43
CA ILE A 122 -2.56 -20.26 -6.31
C ILE A 122 -1.85 -19.26 -5.41
N MET A 123 -0.53 -19.15 -5.54
CA MET A 123 0.25 -18.17 -4.79
C MET A 123 0.37 -16.88 -5.61
N ALA A 124 -0.19 -15.80 -5.08
CA ALA A 124 -0.20 -14.48 -5.71
C ALA A 124 0.03 -13.36 -4.67
N THR A 125 0.98 -13.57 -3.76
CA THR A 125 1.28 -12.66 -2.63
C THR A 125 2.00 -11.37 -3.03
N GLY A 126 2.44 -11.26 -4.28
CA GLY A 126 3.00 -10.02 -4.83
C GLY A 126 4.50 -9.87 -4.58
N TRP A 127 4.92 -8.64 -4.30
CA TRP A 127 6.31 -8.20 -4.15
C TRP A 127 6.35 -6.92 -3.31
N ASP A 128 7.51 -6.62 -2.72
CA ASP A 128 7.77 -5.38 -1.98
C ASP A 128 8.81 -4.51 -2.71
N GLU A 129 8.71 -3.19 -2.52
CA GLU A 129 9.73 -2.26 -3.03
C GLU A 129 11.07 -2.52 -2.35
N TYR A 130 12.17 -2.46 -3.12
CA TYR A 130 13.50 -2.52 -2.54
C TYR A 130 13.74 -1.31 -1.64
N GLU A 131 14.01 -1.56 -0.35
CA GLU A 131 14.39 -0.51 0.59
C GLU A 131 15.92 -0.31 0.57
N PRO A 132 16.41 0.87 0.16
CA PRO A 132 17.83 1.17 0.17
C PRO A 132 18.42 1.21 1.58
N GLU A 133 19.68 0.77 1.72
CA GLU A 133 20.43 0.99 2.96
C GLU A 133 20.58 2.49 3.26
N TYR A 134 20.59 2.86 4.55
CA TYR A 134 20.78 4.24 4.96
C TYR A 134 22.06 4.84 4.35
N GLY A 135 21.91 5.99 3.69
CA GLY A 135 22.99 6.70 3.02
C GLY A 135 23.28 6.22 1.59
N TYR A 136 22.75 5.07 1.14
CA TYR A 136 22.89 4.65 -0.26
C TYR A 136 22.19 5.66 -1.18
N LEU A 137 22.97 6.32 -2.05
CA LEU A 137 22.52 7.46 -2.86
C LEU A 137 21.87 8.61 -2.04
N GLY A 138 22.16 8.67 -0.73
CA GLY A 138 21.57 9.65 0.18
C GLY A 138 20.20 9.27 0.75
N TYR A 139 19.68 8.06 0.48
CA TYR A 139 18.42 7.58 1.06
C TYR A 139 18.46 7.60 2.60
N GLY A 140 17.38 8.06 3.24
CA GLY A 140 17.29 8.26 4.69
C GLY A 140 18.15 9.40 5.26
N LYS A 141 19.19 9.86 4.53
CA LYS A 141 20.04 10.98 4.92
C LYS A 141 19.52 12.33 4.43
N PHE A 142 18.97 12.36 3.21
CA PHE A 142 18.40 13.56 2.62
C PHE A 142 16.89 13.39 2.45
N GLU A 143 16.11 14.30 3.02
CA GLU A 143 14.64 14.24 3.02
C GLU A 143 14.05 14.25 1.60
N ASN A 144 14.73 14.88 0.64
CA ASN A 144 14.29 14.95 -0.75
C ASN A 144 14.71 13.73 -1.60
N VAL A 145 15.36 12.73 -1.01
CA VAL A 145 15.64 11.45 -1.66
C VAL A 145 14.54 10.47 -1.27
N ILE A 146 13.61 10.25 -2.19
CA ILE A 146 12.42 9.41 -2.01
C ILE A 146 12.42 8.22 -2.98
N THR A 147 11.65 7.18 -2.67
CA THR A 147 11.49 6.02 -3.58
C THR A 147 10.45 6.29 -4.67
N GLN A 148 10.33 5.37 -5.63
CA GLN A 148 9.28 5.45 -6.64
C GLN A 148 7.90 5.30 -6.00
N LEU A 149 7.74 4.39 -5.02
CA LEU A 149 6.45 4.20 -4.36
C LEU A 149 6.05 5.41 -3.50
N ASN A 150 7.00 6.10 -2.87
CA ASN A 150 6.72 7.40 -2.25
C ASN A 150 6.18 8.40 -3.29
N LEU A 151 6.85 8.53 -4.43
CA LEU A 151 6.43 9.44 -5.50
C LEU A 151 5.04 9.07 -6.05
N GLU A 152 4.73 7.79 -6.24
CA GLU A 152 3.39 7.33 -6.63
C GLU A 152 2.32 7.82 -5.67
N ARG A 153 2.55 7.64 -4.36
CA ARG A 153 1.61 8.09 -3.33
C ARG A 153 1.50 9.61 -3.33
N MET A 154 2.59 10.35 -3.56
CA MET A 154 2.55 11.81 -3.65
C MET A 154 1.77 12.31 -4.88
N LEU A 155 1.94 11.68 -6.03
CA LEU A 155 1.24 12.04 -7.27
C LEU A 155 -0.22 11.57 -7.29
N ALA A 156 -0.59 10.61 -6.44
CA ALA A 156 -1.95 10.10 -6.39
C ALA A 156 -2.94 11.18 -5.90
N PRO A 157 -4.09 11.36 -6.58
CA PRO A 157 -5.13 12.30 -6.13
C PRO A 157 -5.72 11.96 -4.75
N ASN A 158 -5.69 10.68 -4.37
CA ASN A 158 -6.07 10.20 -3.04
C ASN A 158 -4.84 9.94 -2.14
N GLY A 159 -3.72 10.58 -2.47
CA GLY A 159 -2.46 10.52 -1.73
C GLY A 159 -2.44 11.46 -0.52
N PRO A 160 -1.39 11.36 0.31
CA PRO A 160 -1.24 12.17 1.53
C PRO A 160 -1.09 13.68 1.22
N VAL A 161 -0.73 14.01 -0.03
CA VAL A 161 -0.53 15.38 -0.51
C VAL A 161 -1.49 15.73 -1.65
N VAL A 162 -2.53 14.91 -1.86
CA VAL A 162 -3.63 15.14 -2.81
C VAL A 162 -3.15 15.42 -4.24
N GLY A 163 -2.06 14.76 -4.66
CA GLY A 163 -1.48 14.93 -5.99
C GLY A 163 -0.57 16.15 -6.16
N HIS A 164 -0.40 16.98 -5.12
CA HIS A 164 0.46 18.17 -5.18
C HIS A 164 1.91 17.84 -4.82
N LEU A 165 2.70 17.60 -5.85
CA LEU A 165 4.12 17.28 -5.70
C LEU A 165 4.89 18.45 -5.06
N HIS A 166 5.52 18.19 -3.93
CA HIS A 166 6.39 19.11 -3.24
C HIS A 166 7.58 18.37 -2.63
N ARG A 167 8.66 19.10 -2.35
CA ARG A 167 9.83 18.56 -1.69
C ARG A 167 9.53 18.31 -0.21
N PRO A 168 9.81 17.10 0.31
CA PRO A 168 9.60 16.81 1.73
C PRO A 168 10.30 17.78 2.68
N SER A 169 11.47 18.31 2.31
CA SER A 169 12.26 19.15 3.22
C SER A 169 11.69 20.53 3.52
N ASP A 170 10.98 21.12 2.56
CA ASP A 170 10.56 22.52 2.66
C ASP A 170 9.19 22.83 2.07
N GLY A 171 8.48 21.81 1.59
CA GLY A 171 7.12 21.94 1.07
C GLY A 171 7.02 22.71 -0.25
N LYS A 172 8.13 23.09 -0.89
CA LYS A 172 8.11 23.80 -2.16
C LYS A 172 8.00 22.85 -3.34
N PRO A 173 7.38 23.26 -4.46
CA PRO A 173 7.43 22.51 -5.70
C PRO A 173 8.88 22.28 -6.16
N PRO A 174 9.22 21.10 -6.70
CA PRO A 174 10.54 20.86 -7.26
C PRO A 174 10.69 21.53 -8.64
N GLU A 175 11.71 22.37 -8.79
CA GLU A 175 12.09 22.94 -10.09
C GLU A 175 12.80 21.90 -10.99
N SER A 176 13.48 20.92 -10.38
CA SER A 176 14.13 19.81 -11.07
C SER A 176 13.95 18.49 -10.31
N VAL A 177 13.82 17.39 -11.06
CA VAL A 177 13.67 16.03 -10.54
C VAL A 177 14.62 15.10 -11.29
N LEU A 178 15.43 14.36 -10.54
CA LEU A 178 16.30 13.30 -11.06
C LEU A 178 15.72 11.93 -10.69
N PHE A 179 15.42 11.11 -11.69
CA PHE A 179 15.17 9.69 -11.53
C PHE A 179 16.46 8.91 -11.70
N VAL A 180 16.77 8.02 -10.75
CA VAL A 180 17.92 7.10 -10.85
C VAL A 180 17.38 5.69 -11.02
N GLN A 181 17.73 5.05 -12.13
CA GLN A 181 17.25 3.72 -12.46
C GLN A 181 18.14 2.63 -11.87
N CYS A 182 17.59 1.41 -11.80
CA CYS A 182 18.30 0.21 -11.31
C CYS A 182 18.78 0.32 -9.85
N VAL A 183 18.18 1.20 -9.03
CA VAL A 183 18.46 1.25 -7.60
C VAL A 183 18.04 -0.08 -6.96
N GLY A 184 19.01 -0.84 -6.44
CA GLY A 184 18.78 -2.17 -5.88
C GLY A 184 18.52 -3.27 -6.92
N SER A 185 18.87 -3.07 -8.19
CA SER A 185 18.71 -4.06 -9.26
C SER A 185 19.86 -3.97 -10.26
N ARG A 186 20.21 -5.07 -10.92
CA ARG A 186 21.37 -5.16 -11.83
C ARG A 186 22.66 -4.66 -11.15
N ASP A 187 22.80 -4.94 -9.85
CA ASP A 187 23.96 -4.60 -9.02
C ASP A 187 24.54 -5.88 -8.43
N ILE A 188 25.82 -6.14 -8.72
CA ILE A 188 26.54 -7.34 -8.28
C ILE A 188 26.73 -7.40 -6.76
N ASN A 189 26.66 -6.26 -6.08
CA ASN A 189 26.77 -6.19 -4.62
C ASN A 189 25.39 -6.27 -3.94
N ARG A 190 24.30 -6.32 -4.72
CA ARG A 190 22.92 -6.39 -4.24
C ARG A 190 22.16 -7.43 -5.08
N ASN A 191 21.14 -7.00 -5.81
CA ASN A 191 20.35 -7.89 -6.66
C ASN A 191 20.87 -7.86 -8.10
N VAL A 192 21.35 -9.01 -8.57
CA VAL A 192 21.91 -9.18 -9.92
C VAL A 192 20.85 -9.17 -11.03
N TYR A 193 19.58 -9.35 -10.69
CA TYR A 193 18.48 -9.38 -11.64
C TYR A 193 17.96 -7.98 -11.98
N CYS A 194 17.22 -7.87 -13.08
CA CYS A 194 16.41 -6.70 -13.38
C CYS A 194 15.01 -6.89 -12.80
N SER A 195 14.42 -5.84 -12.21
CA SER A 195 13.03 -5.81 -11.73
C SER A 195 12.00 -5.77 -12.87
N SER A 196 12.13 -6.74 -13.78
CA SER A 196 11.23 -7.01 -14.92
C SER A 196 10.99 -5.83 -15.86
N GLY A 197 11.86 -4.82 -15.87
CA GLY A 197 11.69 -3.59 -16.66
C GLY A 197 10.61 -2.65 -16.13
N VAL A 198 9.88 -3.02 -15.06
CA VAL A 198 8.78 -2.23 -14.49
C VAL A 198 9.29 -0.86 -14.01
N CYS A 199 10.46 -0.81 -13.37
CA CYS A 199 11.06 0.45 -12.92
C CYS A 199 11.34 1.45 -14.06
N CYS A 200 11.62 0.97 -15.29
CA CYS A 200 11.76 1.83 -16.48
C CYS A 200 10.44 2.48 -16.88
N MET A 201 9.37 1.69 -16.88
CA MET A 201 8.07 2.19 -17.31
C MET A 201 7.40 3.05 -16.25
N VAL A 202 7.55 2.68 -14.97
CA VAL A 202 7.09 3.48 -13.84
C VAL A 202 7.80 4.83 -13.83
N SER A 203 9.13 4.89 -14.03
CA SER A 203 9.84 6.16 -14.08
C SER A 203 9.39 7.04 -15.25
N ILE A 204 9.19 6.47 -16.44
CA ILE A 204 8.70 7.23 -17.61
C ILE A 204 7.29 7.74 -17.37
N LYS A 205 6.40 6.90 -16.83
CA LYS A 205 5.04 7.30 -16.47
C LYS A 205 5.06 8.43 -15.44
N ASN A 206 5.81 8.29 -14.35
CA ASN A 206 5.89 9.31 -13.30
C ASN A 206 6.55 10.59 -13.82
N ALA A 207 7.59 10.52 -14.65
CA ALA A 207 8.17 11.69 -15.32
C ALA A 207 7.12 12.46 -16.14
N LYS A 208 6.26 11.74 -16.90
CA LYS A 208 5.15 12.36 -17.64
C LYS A 208 4.12 12.99 -16.70
N LEU A 209 3.81 12.36 -15.57
CA LEU A 209 2.88 12.91 -14.56
C LEU A 209 3.45 14.17 -13.89
N VAL A 210 4.74 14.17 -13.55
CA VAL A 210 5.45 15.36 -13.03
C VAL A 210 5.33 16.51 -14.03
N LYS A 211 5.66 16.28 -15.31
CA LYS A 211 5.49 17.26 -16.39
C LYS A 211 4.04 17.67 -16.64
N GLY A 212 3.09 16.77 -16.42
CA GLY A 212 1.66 17.06 -16.53
C GLY A 212 1.15 17.97 -15.40
N HIS A 213 1.71 17.83 -14.20
CA HIS A 213 1.41 18.69 -13.06
C HIS A 213 2.08 20.07 -13.19
N ASP A 214 3.37 20.09 -13.56
CA ASP A 214 4.11 21.32 -13.85
C ASP A 214 5.02 21.13 -15.08
N PRO A 215 4.66 21.72 -16.24
CA PRO A 215 5.47 21.63 -17.45
C PRO A 215 6.87 22.25 -17.31
N SER A 216 7.05 23.20 -16.37
CA SER A 216 8.31 23.91 -16.17
C SER A 216 9.37 23.09 -15.42
N THR A 217 8.96 22.10 -14.62
CA THR A 217 9.87 21.23 -13.87
C THR A 217 10.81 20.46 -14.80
N GLU A 218 12.12 20.61 -14.65
CA GLU A 218 13.09 19.82 -15.39
C GLU A 218 13.09 18.37 -14.89
N VAL A 219 13.02 17.40 -15.81
CA VAL A 219 13.04 15.98 -15.46
C VAL A 219 14.17 15.28 -16.18
N VAL A 220 15.05 14.66 -15.41
CA VAL A 220 16.19 13.88 -15.90
C VAL A 220 16.04 12.43 -15.44
N VAL A 221 16.27 11.47 -16.34
CA VAL A 221 16.27 10.04 -16.01
C VAL A 221 17.66 9.48 -16.27
N ALA A 222 18.39 9.14 -15.22
CA ALA A 222 19.68 8.46 -15.30
C ALA A 222 19.46 6.94 -15.38
N TYR A 223 19.79 6.36 -16.53
CA TYR A 223 19.57 4.94 -16.83
C TYR A 223 20.79 4.28 -17.47
N ILE A 224 20.86 2.95 -17.36
CA ILE A 224 21.81 2.12 -18.11
C ILE A 224 21.20 1.76 -19.47
N ASP A 225 20.03 1.09 -19.42
CA ASP A 225 19.19 0.80 -20.58
C ASP A 225 17.72 1.10 -20.22
N ILE A 226 16.94 1.60 -21.18
CA ILE A 226 15.47 1.65 -21.06
C ILE A 226 14.90 0.32 -21.53
N ARG A 227 14.11 -0.34 -20.67
CA ARG A 227 13.49 -1.65 -20.96
C ARG A 227 11.99 -1.52 -21.22
N ALA A 228 11.64 -0.96 -22.37
CA ALA A 228 10.28 -0.76 -22.85
C ALA A 228 9.75 -1.96 -23.70
N ALA A 229 9.83 -3.18 -23.15
CA ALA A 229 9.56 -4.40 -23.92
C ALA A 229 8.07 -4.77 -24.08
N GLY A 230 7.15 -4.04 -23.44
CA GLY A 230 5.71 -4.29 -23.52
C GLY A 230 5.08 -3.72 -24.80
N LYS A 231 3.88 -4.20 -25.14
CA LYS A 231 3.12 -3.66 -26.28
C LYS A 231 2.82 -2.17 -26.05
N GLY A 232 3.27 -1.31 -26.98
CA GLY A 232 3.07 0.14 -26.91
C GLY A 232 3.93 0.86 -25.87
N TYR A 233 5.04 0.26 -25.42
CA TYR A 233 5.94 0.89 -24.44
C TYR A 233 7.02 1.78 -25.09
N GLU A 234 7.45 1.43 -26.31
CA GLU A 234 8.49 2.16 -27.06
C GLU A 234 7.92 3.27 -27.97
N GLU A 235 6.64 3.15 -28.34
CA GLU A 235 5.90 4.13 -29.16
C GLU A 235 5.62 5.44 -28.40
#